data_AF-V9HXY9-F1
#
_entry.id   AF-V9HXY9-F1
#
_cell.length_a   1.000
_cell.length_b   1.000
_cell.length_c   1.000
_cell.angle_alpha   90.00
_cell.angle_beta   90.00
_cell.angle_gamma   90.00
#
_symmetry.space_group_name_H-M   'P 1'
#
loop_
_entity.id
_entity.type
_entity.pdbx_description
1 polymer ?
#
loop_
_entity_poly.entity_id
_entity_poly.type
_entity_poly.pdbx_seq_one_letter_code
_entity_poly.pdbx_strand_id
1 'polypeptide(L)' 'NDEIFHVDLEKKETIWRLPDFGKFTSFEAQGALGNIAVLKKNMEIMIERSNRTRSQ' A
#
# COMPACT_ATOMS: atom_id res chain seq x y z
N ASN A 1 14.27 9.09 -5.84
CA ASN A 1 13.04 8.36 -6.20
C ASN A 1 11.86 9.24 -5.88
N ASP A 2 11.10 9.63 -6.90
CA ASP A 2 9.92 10.48 -6.74
C ASP A 2 8.66 9.61 -6.68
N GLU A 3 7.70 10.03 -5.86
CA GLU A 3 6.41 9.36 -5.74
C GLU A 3 5.53 9.64 -6.97
N ILE A 4 4.90 8.60 -7.51
CA ILE A 4 3.95 8.71 -8.64
C ILE A 4 2.52 8.90 -8.11
N PHE A 5 2.11 8.05 -7.17
CA PHE A 5 0.82 8.10 -6.48
C PHE A 5 0.89 7.32 -5.16
N HIS A 6 -0.08 7.56 -4.27
CA HIS A 6 -0.41 6.67 -3.16
C HIS A 6 -1.91 6.35 -3.16
N VAL A 7 -2.33 5.40 -2.33
CA VAL A 7 -3.75 5.08 -2.11
C VAL A 7 -4.14 5.59 -0.73
N ASP A 8 -5.14 6.47 -0.68
CA ASP A 8 -5.84 6.81 0.55
C ASP A 8 -6.75 5.64 0.91
N LEU A 9 -6.44 4.95 2.01
CA LEU A 9 -7.12 3.72 2.41
C LEU A 9 -8.49 3.97 3.01
N GLU A 10 -8.71 5.14 3.59
CA GLU A 10 -9.99 5.52 4.19
C GLU A 10 -10.98 5.89 3.08
N LYS A 11 -10.53 6.72 2.14
CA LYS A 11 -11.32 7.13 0.97
C LYS A 11 -11.40 6.04 -0.09
N LYS A 12 -10.47 5.09 -0.08
CA LYS A 12 -10.30 4.04 -1.09
C LYS A 12 -10.06 4.63 -2.48
N GLU A 13 -9.18 5.63 -2.55
CA GLU A 13 -8.92 6.41 -3.76
C GLU A 13 -7.42 6.46 -4.09
N THR A 14 -7.10 6.50 -5.38
CA THR A 14 -5.74 6.76 -5.87
C THR A 14 -5.48 8.26 -5.87
N ILE A 15 -4.48 8.70 -5.11
CA ILE A 15 -4.04 10.09 -5.04
C ILE A 15 -2.75 10.25 -5.84
N TRP A 16 -2.84 10.95 -6.97
CA TRP A 16 -1.68 11.23 -7.82
C TRP A 16 -0.81 12.34 -7.22
N ARG A 17 0.51 12.15 -7.20
CA ARG A 17 1.45 13.18 -6.72
C ARG A 17 1.37 14.44 -7.57
N LEU A 18 1.28 14.25 -8.89
CA LEU A 18 0.96 15.28 -9.88
C LEU A 18 -0.41 14.95 -10.50
N PRO A 19 -1.41 15.84 -10.42
CA PRO A 19 -2.75 15.57 -10.93
C PRO A 19 -2.80 15.16 -12.42
N ASP A 20 -1.85 15.64 -13.22
CA ASP A 20 -1.79 15.34 -14.65
C ASP A 20 -1.52 13.85 -14.95
N PHE A 21 -0.90 13.09 -14.06
CA PHE A 21 -0.68 11.65 -14.26
C PHE A 21 -1.99 10.88 -14.35
N GLY A 22 -3.02 11.28 -13.59
CA GLY A 22 -4.36 10.69 -13.64
C GLY A 22 -5.10 10.92 -14.96
N LYS A 23 -4.59 11.80 -15.83
CA LYS A 23 -5.14 12.00 -17.19
C LYS A 23 -4.60 10.95 -18.18
N PHE A 24 -3.41 10.41 -17.93
CA PHE A 24 -2.72 9.49 -18.84
C PHE A 24 -2.82 8.03 -18.40
N THR A 25 -3.00 7.78 -17.11
CA THR A 25 -3.10 6.44 -16.54
C THR A 25 -4.06 6.41 -15.36
N SER A 26 -4.54 5.23 -15.01
CA SER A 26 -5.37 4.98 -13.84
C SER A 26 -4.76 3.88 -12.98
N PHE A 27 -5.16 3.83 -11.71
CA PHE A 27 -4.88 2.72 -10.82
C PHE A 27 -6.12 2.45 -9.97
N GLU A 28 -6.51 1.19 -9.87
CA GLU A 28 -7.67 0.78 -9.08
C GLU A 28 -7.27 0.57 -7.62
N ALA A 29 -7.77 1.44 -6.73
CA ALA A 29 -7.45 1.41 -5.31
C ALA A 29 -7.80 0.08 -4.62
N GLN A 30 -8.78 -0.67 -5.16
CA GLN A 30 -9.14 -2.00 -4.64
C GLN A 30 -7.97 -2.98 -4.65
N GLY A 31 -7.09 -2.92 -5.66
CA GLY A 31 -5.90 -3.76 -5.73
C GLY A 31 -4.95 -3.52 -4.55
N ALA A 32 -4.79 -2.26 -4.13
CA ALA A 32 -3.95 -1.91 -2.98
C ALA A 32 -4.55 -2.41 -1.64
N LEU A 33 -5.89 -2.34 -1.48
CA LEU A 33 -6.55 -2.89 -0.30
C LEU A 33 -6.32 -4.40 -0.17
N GLY A 34 -6.38 -5.13 -1.29
CA GLY A 34 -6.03 -6.55 -1.33
C GLY A 34 -4.58 -6.82 -0.91
N ASN A 35 -3.64 -6.05 -1.46
CA ASN A 35 -2.22 -6.16 -1.11
C ASN A 35 -1.97 -5.88 0.38
N ILE A 36 -2.64 -4.90 0.97
CA ILE A 36 -2.50 -4.56 2.40
C ILE A 36 -3.04 -5.67 3.29
N ALA A 37 -4.15 -6.31 2.91
CA ALA A 37 -4.67 -7.46 3.65
C ALA A 37 -3.65 -8.62 3.67
N VAL A 38 -3.02 -8.91 2.52
CA VAL A 38 -1.97 -9.92 2.40
C VAL A 38 -0.72 -9.52 3.21
N LEU A 39 -0.28 -8.26 3.11
CA LEU A 39 0.87 -7.72 3.86
C LEU A 39 0.64 -7.83 5.37
N LYS A 40 -0.54 -7.49 5.86
CA LYS A 40 -0.91 -7.63 7.27
C LYS A 40 -0.79 -9.09 7.72
N LYS A 41 -1.35 -10.02 6.93
CA LYS A 41 -1.27 -11.45 7.24
C LYS A 41 0.17 -11.96 7.25
N ASN A 42 0.97 -11.54 6.29
CA ASN A 42 2.39 -11.90 6.22
C ASN A 42 3.18 -11.30 7.39
N MET A 43 2.86 -10.08 7.82
CA MET A 43 3.49 -9.44 8.97
C MET A 43 3.22 -10.21 10.26
N GLU A 44 1.99 -10.67 10.49
CA GLU A 44 1.64 -11.53 11.62
C GLU A 44 2.50 -12.81 11.63
N ILE A 45 2.63 -13.47 10.47
CA ILE A 45 3.48 -14.67 10.32
C ILE A 45 4.96 -14.36 10.60
N MET A 46 5.48 -13.22 10.14
CA MET A 46 6.86 -12.83 10.38
C MET A 46 7.13 -12.50 11.85
N ILE A 47 6.17 -11.92 12.56
CA ILE A 47 6.27 -11.67 14.01
C ILE A 47 6.39 -13.00 14.76
N GLU A 48 5.60 -14.00 14.39
CA GLU A 48 5.69 -15.34 14.99
C GLU A 48 7.05 -15.99 14.69
N ARG A 49 7.50 -15.97 13.44
CA ARG A 49 8.78 -16.57 13.01
C ARG A 49 10.01 -15.91 13.60
N SER A 50 9.95 -14.61 13.88
CA SER A 50 11.06 -13.84 14.45
C SER A 50 11.13 -13.92 15.98
N ASN A 51 10.36 -14.82 16.61
CA ASN A 51 10.18 -14.85 18.06
C ASN A 51 9.79 -13.47 18.62
N ARG A 52 9.01 -12.70 17.85
CA ARG A 52 8.55 -11.35 18.20
C ARG A 52 9.68 -10.34 18.45
N THR A 53 10.86 -10.56 17.85
CA THR A 53 11.99 -9.63 17.95
C THR A 53 11.66 -8.33 17.21
N ARG A 54 11.91 -7.19 17.85
CA ARG A 54 11.78 -5.88 17.22
C ARG A 54 13.03 -5.58 16.39
N SER A 55 12.87 -5.09 15.16
CA SER A 55 13.99 -4.53 14.39
C SER A 55 14.53 -3.29 15.11
N GLN A 56 15.86 -3.17 15.19
CA GLN A 56 16.55 -1.97 15.68
C GLN A 56 16.44 -0.83 14.67
#